data_AF-A0A7V8JS67-F1
#
_entry.id   AF-A0A7V8JS67-F1
#
_cell.length_a   1.000
_cell.length_b   1.000
_cell.length_c   1.000
_cell.angle_alpha   90.00
_cell.angle_beta   90.00
_cell.angle_gamma   90.00
#
_symmetry.space_group_name_H-M   'P 1'
#
loop_
_entity.id
_entity.type
_entity.pdbx_description
1 polymer ?
#
loop_
_entity_poly.entity_id
_entity_poly.type
_entity_poly.pdbx_seq_one_letter_code
_entity_poly.pdbx_strand_id
1 'polypeptide(L)'
;MKTFRKLVLAASLSVCAHAAQAQGQTQIYGVMDMGVEYLDRVEGQGSLTRVPALTGGQLASRLGFRGTEDLGNGLKANFVLESGFSPGKGQLLQSGRLFGRHPIWD
;
A
#
# COMPACT_ATOMS: atom_id res chain seq x y z
N MET A 1 -7.03 -36.94 -38.75
CA MET A 1 -5.84 -36.06 -38.55
C MET A 1 -6.19 -34.60 -38.21
N LYS A 2 -7.18 -33.96 -38.85
CA LYS A 2 -7.53 -32.54 -38.59
C LYS A 2 -8.08 -32.28 -37.17
N THR A 3 -8.87 -33.20 -36.63
CA THR A 3 -9.42 -33.14 -35.25
C THR A 3 -8.36 -33.34 -34.18
N PHE A 4 -7.38 -34.22 -34.41
CA PHE A 4 -6.27 -34.45 -33.49
C PHE A 4 -5.35 -33.22 -33.36
N ARG A 5 -5.06 -32.53 -34.48
CA ARG A 5 -4.32 -31.25 -34.46
C ARG A 5 -5.07 -30.14 -33.69
N LYS A 6 -6.40 -30.07 -33.81
CA LYS A 6 -7.22 -29.11 -33.04
C LYS A 6 -7.18 -29.40 -31.55
N LEU A 7 -7.16 -30.68 -31.17
CA LEU A 7 -7.11 -31.13 -29.78
C LEU A 7 -5.77 -30.81 -29.11
N VAL A 8 -4.66 -31.02 -29.82
CA VAL A 8 -3.31 -30.66 -29.36
C VAL A 8 -3.17 -29.13 -29.20
N LEU A 9 -3.68 -28.36 -30.16
CA LEU A 9 -3.63 -26.89 -30.09
C LEU A 9 -4.46 -26.35 -28.91
N ALA A 10 -5.67 -26.88 -28.70
CA ALA A 10 -6.52 -26.51 -27.57
C ALA A 10 -5.88 -26.85 -26.22
N ALA A 11 -5.21 -28.00 -26.10
CA ALA A 11 -4.47 -28.39 -24.90
C ALA A 11 -3.23 -27.51 -24.66
N SER A 12 -2.53 -27.06 -25.71
CA SER A 12 -1.41 -26.13 -25.55
C SER A 12 -1.86 -24.74 -25.11
N LEU A 13 -3.02 -24.28 -25.57
CA LEU A 13 -3.60 -22.99 -25.19
C LEU A 13 -4.10 -22.98 -23.73
N SER A 14 -4.63 -24.09 -23.23
CA SER A 14 -5.10 -24.19 -21.85
C SER A 14 -3.95 -24.23 -20.82
N VAL A 15 -2.80 -24.79 -21.17
CA VAL A 15 -1.59 -24.79 -20.33
C VAL A 15 -1.01 -23.37 -20.20
N CYS A 16 -0.98 -22.60 -21.28
CA CYS A 16 -0.51 -21.21 -21.24
C CYS A 16 -1.44 -20.28 -20.44
N ALA A 17 -2.75 -20.59 -20.38
CA ALA A 17 -3.71 -19.80 -19.61
C ALA A 17 -3.55 -19.93 -18.07
N HIS A 18 -2.84 -20.97 -17.59
CA HIS A 18 -2.63 -21.20 -16.16
C HIS A 18 -1.44 -20.40 -15.57
N ALA A 19 -0.57 -19.83 -16.40
CA ALA A 19 0.62 -19.11 -15.97
C ALA A 19 0.33 -17.69 -15.41
N ALA A 20 -0.92 -17.24 -15.47
CA ALA A 20 -1.32 -15.91 -14.99
C ALA A 20 -2.14 -15.95 -13.68
N GLN A 21 -2.06 -17.04 -12.92
CA GLN A 21 -2.59 -17.04 -11.56
C GLN A 21 -1.63 -16.22 -10.69
N ALA A 22 -2.12 -15.09 -10.17
CA ALA A 22 -1.40 -14.24 -9.22
C ALA A 22 -1.05 -15.04 -7.95
N GLN A 23 0.06 -15.78 -7.97
CA GLN A 23 0.57 -16.51 -6.80
C GLN A 23 1.18 -15.58 -5.75
N GLY A 24 1.36 -14.30 -6.07
CA GLY A 24 1.83 -13.28 -5.14
C GLY A 24 0.75 -12.84 -4.15
N GLN A 25 1.02 -12.95 -2.85
CA GLN A 25 0.11 -12.47 -1.82
C GLN A 25 0.29 -10.96 -1.63
N THR A 26 -0.74 -10.17 -1.99
CA THR A 26 -0.79 -8.74 -1.66
C THR A 26 -1.56 -8.54 -0.36
N GLN A 27 -0.97 -7.82 0.57
CA GLN A 27 -1.57 -7.45 1.84
C GLN A 27 -1.77 -5.94 1.89
N ILE A 28 -3.00 -5.53 2.23
CA ILE A 28 -3.29 -4.14 2.61
C ILE A 28 -3.03 -4.02 4.11
N TYR A 29 -2.27 -3.01 4.51
CA TYR A 29 -1.96 -2.74 5.91
C TYR A 29 -1.97 -1.23 6.16
N GLY A 30 -2.13 -0.82 7.41
CA GLY A 30 -2.13 0.59 7.75
C GLY A 30 -2.32 0.85 9.22
N VAL A 31 -2.12 2.11 9.60
CA VAL A 31 -2.41 2.64 10.93
C VAL A 31 -3.12 3.97 10.75
N MET A 32 -4.18 4.18 11.51
CA MET A 32 -4.84 5.47 11.63
C MET A 32 -4.66 5.95 13.07
N ASP A 33 -4.00 7.10 13.23
CA ASP A 33 -3.79 7.76 14.51
C ASP A 33 -4.37 9.17 14.47
N MET A 34 -5.39 9.39 15.29
CA MET A 34 -6.12 10.63 15.41
C MET A 34 -6.40 10.90 16.89
N GLY A 35 -6.29 12.16 17.29
CA GLY A 35 -6.50 12.58 18.66
C GLY A 35 -6.91 14.05 18.74
N VAL A 36 -7.31 14.48 19.94
CA VAL A 36 -7.56 15.88 20.26
C VAL A 36 -6.47 16.32 21.23
N GLU A 37 -5.84 17.45 20.94
CA GLU A 37 -4.85 18.05 21.84
C GLU A 37 -5.35 19.38 22.38
N TYR A 38 -5.03 19.62 23.66
CA TYR A 38 -5.19 20.89 24.33
C TYR A 38 -3.80 21.44 24.63
N LEU A 39 -3.51 22.63 24.11
CA LEU A 39 -2.29 23.37 24.37
C LEU A 39 -2.62 24.56 25.25
N ASP A 40 -1.93 24.69 26.37
CA ASP A 40 -1.94 25.88 27.21
C ASP A 40 -0.73 26.76 26.89
N ARG A 41 -0.81 28.05 27.20
CA ARG A 41 0.21 29.09 26.96
C ARG A 41 0.61 29.24 25.48
N VAL A 42 -0.35 29.17 24.57
CA VAL A 42 -0.12 29.47 23.14
C VAL A 42 0.05 30.98 22.96
N GLU A 43 1.17 31.40 22.40
CA GLU A 43 1.47 32.82 22.15
C GLU A 43 0.35 33.49 21.33
N GLY A 44 -0.18 34.60 21.86
CA GLY A 44 -1.27 35.35 21.22
C GLY A 44 -2.67 34.71 21.31
N GLN A 45 -2.83 33.51 21.89
CA GLN A 45 -4.13 32.84 21.99
C GLN A 45 -4.47 32.33 23.41
N GLY A 46 -3.52 32.29 24.34
CA GLY A 46 -3.72 31.77 25.69
C GLY A 46 -3.80 30.25 25.69
N SER A 47 -4.88 29.67 25.17
CA SER A 47 -5.04 28.22 25.04
C SER A 47 -5.66 27.83 23.70
N LEU A 48 -5.37 26.62 23.23
CA LEU A 48 -5.82 26.09 21.94
C LEU A 48 -6.22 24.63 22.06
N THR A 49 -7.46 24.30 21.66
CA THR A 49 -7.90 22.92 21.46
C THR A 49 -7.97 22.63 19.96
N ARG A 50 -7.32 21.56 19.49
CA ARG A 50 -7.37 21.19 18.07
C ARG A 50 -7.22 19.69 17.83
N VAL A 51 -7.59 19.26 16.62
CA VAL A 51 -7.16 17.98 16.06
C VAL A 51 -5.84 18.23 15.31
N PRO A 52 -4.72 17.59 15.70
CA PRO A 52 -3.44 17.84 15.05
C PRO A 52 -3.47 17.39 13.59
N ALA A 53 -2.84 18.16 12.72
CA ALA A 53 -2.83 17.89 11.28
C ALA A 53 -1.96 16.69 10.91
N LEU A 54 -0.94 16.37 11.70
CA LEU A 54 0.06 15.37 11.32
C LEU A 54 -0.19 13.99 11.94
N THR A 55 -0.79 13.88 13.14
CA THR A 55 -1.45 12.70 13.75
C THR A 55 -1.86 12.95 15.20
N GLY A 56 -2.60 12.02 15.83
CA GLY A 56 -2.97 12.05 17.26
C GLY A 56 -1.80 11.94 18.26
N GLY A 57 -0.55 11.98 17.79
CA GLY A 57 0.64 12.17 18.62
C GLY A 57 1.50 10.92 18.86
N GLN A 58 1.10 9.74 18.38
CA GLN A 58 1.83 8.49 18.65
C GLN A 58 2.46 7.85 17.40
N LEU A 59 1.72 7.76 16.30
CA LEU A 59 2.16 7.10 15.08
C LEU A 59 1.82 7.95 13.86
N ALA A 60 2.64 7.89 12.82
CA ALA A 60 2.30 8.53 11.54
C ALA A 60 1.20 7.71 10.83
N SER A 61 0.06 8.35 10.55
CA SER A 61 -1.08 7.73 9.85
C SER A 61 -0.68 7.35 8.43
N ARG A 62 -1.02 6.13 8.04
CA ARG A 62 -0.60 5.53 6.77
C ARG A 62 -1.50 4.40 6.31
N LEU A 63 -1.54 4.23 5.00
CA LEU A 63 -2.14 3.10 4.32
C LEU A 63 -1.12 2.57 3.31
N GLY A 64 -0.93 1.26 3.26
CA GLY A 64 0.03 0.65 2.38
C GLY A 64 -0.40 -0.70 1.83
N PHE A 65 0.30 -1.07 0.76
CA PHE A 65 0.22 -2.36 0.10
C PHE A 65 1.61 -2.98 0.18
N ARG A 66 1.69 -4.25 0.59
CA ARG A 66 2.94 -5.00 0.52
C ARG A 66 2.68 -6.37 -0.07
N GLY A 67 3.68 -6.93 -0.73
CA GLY A 67 3.56 -8.28 -1.25
C GLY A 67 4.89 -8.84 -1.71
N THR A 68 4.87 -10.15 -1.89
CA THR A 68 5.96 -10.92 -2.48
C THR A 68 5.39 -11.73 -3.63
N GLU A 69 5.98 -11.57 -4.80
CA GLU A 69 5.66 -12.31 -6.01
C GLU A 69 6.76 -13.32 -6.31
N ASP A 70 6.38 -14.57 -6.56
CA ASP A 70 7.32 -15.61 -7.01
C ASP A 70 7.52 -15.47 -8.52
N LEU A 71 8.75 -15.24 -8.95
CA LEU A 71 9.11 -15.10 -10.37
C LEU A 71 9.54 -16.45 -10.98
N GLY A 72 9.44 -17.53 -10.21
CA GLY A 72 9.91 -18.87 -10.58
C GLY A 72 11.39 -19.08 -10.30
N ASN A 73 11.84 -20.34 -10.35
CA ASN A 73 13.24 -20.73 -10.15
C ASN A 73 13.87 -20.21 -8.84
N GLY A 74 13.06 -19.99 -7.80
CA GLY A 74 13.50 -19.45 -6.51
C GLY A 74 13.69 -17.93 -6.48
N LEU A 75 13.42 -17.21 -7.58
CA LEU A 75 13.47 -15.76 -7.64
C LEU A 75 12.17 -15.16 -7.08
N LYS A 76 12.28 -14.07 -6.33
CA LYS A 76 11.13 -13.36 -5.75
C LYS A 76 11.26 -11.86 -5.97
N ALA A 77 10.14 -11.20 -6.25
CA ALA A 77 10.03 -9.74 -6.24
C ALA A 77 9.24 -9.30 -5.00
N ASN A 78 9.78 -8.36 -4.23
CA ASN A 78 9.11 -7.78 -3.07
C ASN A 78 8.72 -6.33 -3.39
N PHE A 79 7.54 -5.91 -2.94
CA PHE A 79 7.13 -4.52 -3.05
C PHE A 79 6.48 -4.02 -1.76
N VAL A 80 6.69 -2.74 -1.47
CA VAL A 80 6.01 -2.00 -0.43
C VAL A 80 5.64 -0.62 -0.99
N LEU A 81 4.35 -0.30 -1.00
CA LEU A 81 3.80 0.98 -1.41
C LEU A 81 3.07 1.58 -0.21
N GLU A 82 3.55 2.69 0.34
CA GLU A 82 2.98 3.31 1.55
C GLU A 82 2.63 4.78 1.32
N SER A 83 1.36 5.12 1.58
CA SER A 83 0.79 6.46 1.56
C SER A 83 0.69 7.02 2.96
N GLY A 84 1.27 8.19 3.19
CA GLY A 84 1.02 8.98 4.38
C GLY A 84 -0.15 9.92 4.15
N PHE A 85 -1.05 10.01 5.12
CA PHE A 85 -2.18 10.94 5.04
C PHE A 85 -2.48 11.57 6.40
N SER A 86 -3.03 12.79 6.36
CA SER A 86 -3.62 13.47 7.51
C SER A 86 -5.06 12.99 7.68
N PRO A 87 -5.40 12.21 8.71
CA PRO A 87 -6.77 11.70 8.89
C PRO A 87 -7.78 12.83 9.14
N GLY A 88 -7.37 13.90 9.84
CA GLY A 88 -8.23 15.04 10.13
C GLY A 88 -8.51 15.97 8.95
N LYS A 89 -7.67 15.95 7.91
CA LYS A 89 -7.82 16.83 6.72
C LYS A 89 -7.98 16.07 5.40
N GLY A 90 -7.82 14.74 5.39
CA GLY A 90 -7.81 13.92 4.18
C GLY A 90 -6.65 14.21 3.22
N GLN A 91 -5.65 14.99 3.65
CA GLN A 91 -4.56 15.43 2.80
C GLN A 91 -3.45 14.38 2.73
N LEU A 92 -2.93 14.13 1.53
CA LEU A 92 -1.72 13.34 1.36
C LEU A 92 -0.52 14.08 1.96
N LEU A 93 0.34 13.33 2.64
CA LEU A 93 1.61 13.82 3.16
C LEU A 93 2.68 13.74 2.04
N GLN A 94 3.96 13.90 2.38
CA GLN A 94 5.08 13.81 1.41
C GLN A 94 4.90 14.67 0.15
N SER A 95 4.44 15.92 0.33
CA SER A 95 4.18 16.88 -0.77
C SER A 95 3.12 16.39 -1.78
N GLY A 96 2.09 15.69 -1.32
CA GLY A 96 1.00 15.23 -2.16
C GLY A 96 1.28 13.92 -2.91
N ARG A 97 2.41 13.26 -2.66
CA ARG A 97 2.75 11.98 -3.30
C ARG A 97 1.98 10.84 -2.66
N LEU A 98 1.36 9.99 -3.50
CA LEU A 98 0.58 8.84 -3.04
C LEU A 98 1.44 7.74 -2.39
N PHE A 99 2.66 7.49 -2.89
CA PHE A 99 3.55 6.46 -2.31
C PHE A 99 4.93 7.04 -2.02
N GLY A 100 4.97 8.03 -1.11
CA GLY A 100 6.17 8.80 -0.83
C GLY A 100 7.02 8.30 0.34
N ARG A 101 6.60 7.24 1.06
CA ARG A 101 7.16 6.88 2.38
C ARG A 101 8.19 5.74 2.38
N HIS A 102 8.15 4.85 1.40
CA HIS A 102 9.07 3.71 1.32
C HIS A 102 9.72 3.65 -0.08
N PRO A 103 11.04 3.81 -0.21
CA PRO A 103 11.75 3.32 -1.37
C PRO A 103 11.91 1.78 -1.24
N ILE A 104 11.68 1.04 -2.32
CA ILE A 104 11.96 -0.41 -2.38
C ILE A 104 13.45 -0.60 -2.14
N TRP A 105 13.85 -1.01 -0.93
CA TRP A 105 15.18 -1.58 -0.63
C TRP A 105 15.04 -2.50 0.58
N ASP A 106 15.04 -3.80 0.31
CA ASP A 106 15.71 -4.92 1.02
C ASP A 106 15.40 -6.23 0.28
#